data_AF-C0Q4H5-F1
#
_entry.id   AF-C0Q4H5-F1
#
_cell.length_a   1.000
_cell.length_b   1.000
_cell.length_c   1.000
_cell.angle_alpha   90.00
_cell.angle_beta   90.00
_cell.angle_gamma   90.00
#
_symmetry.space_group_name_H-M   'P 1'
#
loop_
_entity.id
_entity.type
_entity.pdbx_description
1 polymer ?
#
loop_
_entity_poly.entity_id
_entity_poly.type
_entity_poly.pdbx_seq_one_letter_code
_entity_poly.pdbx_strand_id
1 'polypeptide(L)'
;MWKVTADFGVNFKEAEFYSFIESNVLNHAVAGRNHTVSAMTHVRLFDSDYTFFGKIYGQWDNSWGDDLDMFYGAGYLGWSGSWGFFKPYIGLHNQSGDYVSQKYGQTSGWNGYVIGWTAAYNFNLFGEDFVLSDWNEIELDRNDAYTEQQFGRNGLNGGLTLAWKFYPRWKATVTYRYFANKLGYDGYGDQMIYMVGYSF
;
A
#
# COMPACT_ATOMS: atom_id res chain seq x y z
N MET A 1 14.28 -12.28 3.57
CA MET A 1 13.14 -13.15 3.21
C MET A 1 12.94 -13.05 1.71
N TRP A 2 12.54 -14.14 1.07
CA TRP A 2 12.26 -14.16 -0.37
C TRP A 2 10.77 -13.93 -0.61
N LYS A 3 10.44 -13.13 -1.62
CA LYS A 3 9.06 -12.87 -2.01
C LYS A 3 8.91 -12.82 -3.53
N VAL A 4 7.70 -13.08 -4.00
CA VAL A 4 7.29 -12.91 -5.39
C VAL A 4 6.09 -11.98 -5.41
N THR A 5 6.16 -10.96 -6.26
CA THR A 5 5.11 -9.96 -6.43
C THR A 5 4.74 -9.90 -7.90
N ALA A 6 3.44 -9.82 -8.18
CA ALA A 6 2.93 -9.44 -9.48
C ALA A 6 2.06 -8.19 -9.31
N ASP A 7 2.32 -7.16 -10.11
CA ASP A 7 1.60 -5.90 -10.10
C ASP A 7 0.99 -5.59 -11.47
N PHE A 8 -0.12 -4.85 -11.46
CA PHE A 8 -0.84 -4.43 -12.65
C PHE A 8 -1.34 -3.01 -12.46
N GLY A 9 -1.22 -2.18 -13.49
CA GLY A 9 -1.72 -0.82 -13.49
C GLY A 9 -2.30 -0.46 -14.85
N VAL A 10 -3.42 0.25 -14.84
CA VAL A 10 -4.05 0.75 -16.06
C VAL A 10 -4.65 2.14 -15.81
N ASN A 11 -4.45 3.03 -16.78
CA ASN A 11 -4.96 4.40 -16.73
C ASN A 11 -5.90 4.61 -17.93
N PHE A 12 -7.17 4.80 -17.63
CA PHE A 12 -8.19 5.27 -18.56
C PHE A 12 -8.43 6.77 -18.34
N LYS A 13 -9.14 7.39 -19.29
CA LYS A 13 -9.58 8.78 -19.12
C LYS A 13 -10.48 8.91 -17.89
N GLU A 14 -11.39 7.96 -17.69
CA GLU A 14 -12.42 7.99 -16.66
C GLU A 14 -11.92 7.47 -15.31
N ALA A 15 -10.93 6.57 -15.30
CA ALA A 15 -10.47 5.93 -14.08
C ALA A 15 -9.01 5.46 -14.16
N GLU A 16 -8.36 5.39 -13.01
CA GLU A 16 -7.05 4.76 -12.84
C GLU A 16 -7.18 3.60 -11.86
N PHE A 17 -6.52 2.48 -12.18
CA PHE A 17 -6.54 1.28 -11.35
C PHE A 17 -5.12 0.76 -11.18
N TYR A 18 -4.79 0.36 -9.96
CA TYR A 18 -3.54 -0.32 -9.62
C TYR A 18 -3.82 -1.49 -8.68
N SER A 19 -3.15 -2.60 -8.89
CA SER A 19 -3.21 -3.75 -7.98
C SER A 19 -1.87 -4.46 -7.88
N PHE A 20 -1.70 -5.20 -6.79
CA PHE A 20 -0.65 -6.20 -6.68
C PHE A 20 -1.12 -7.41 -5.90
N ILE A 21 -0.45 -8.54 -6.15
CA ILE A 21 -0.47 -9.72 -5.31
C ILE A 21 0.96 -10.07 -4.93
N GLU A 22 1.16 -10.40 -3.67
CA GLU A 22 2.45 -10.75 -3.09
C GLU A 22 2.35 -12.08 -2.35
N SER A 23 3.35 -12.93 -2.55
CA SER A 23 3.59 -14.13 -1.76
C SER A 23 4.92 -13.96 -1.05
N ASN A 24 4.87 -13.88 0.26
CA ASN A 24 6.00 -13.55 1.10
C ASN A 24 6.61 -14.77 1.76
N VAL A 25 7.84 -14.58 2.20
CA VAL A 25 8.55 -15.53 3.07
C VAL A 25 8.65 -16.92 2.45
N LEU A 26 8.89 -16.97 1.13
CA LEU A 26 8.94 -18.22 0.36
C LEU A 26 10.01 -19.21 0.87
N ASN A 27 11.01 -18.69 1.57
CA ASN A 27 12.08 -19.45 2.21
C ASN A 27 11.76 -19.97 3.61
N HIS A 28 10.56 -19.74 4.15
CA HIS A 28 10.10 -20.37 5.41
C HIS A 28 9.18 -21.55 5.12
N ALA A 29 8.94 -22.36 6.17
CA ALA A 29 7.92 -23.41 6.16
C ALA A 29 6.54 -22.81 5.83
N VAL A 30 5.66 -23.62 5.25
CA VAL A 30 4.32 -23.18 4.79
C VAL A 30 3.53 -22.45 5.88
N ALA A 31 3.62 -22.91 7.13
CA ALA A 31 2.96 -22.29 8.28
C ALA A 31 3.40 -20.85 8.60
N GLY A 32 4.56 -20.39 8.09
CA GLY A 32 5.04 -19.03 8.28
C GLY A 32 5.03 -18.18 7.00
N ARG A 33 4.31 -18.63 5.97
CA ARG A 33 4.11 -17.86 4.73
C ARG A 33 2.88 -16.96 4.89
N ASN A 34 2.90 -15.82 4.21
CA ASN A 34 1.76 -14.94 4.10
C ASN A 34 1.54 -14.42 2.68
N HIS A 35 0.31 -14.02 2.42
CA HIS A 35 -0.14 -13.52 1.14
C HIS A 35 -0.75 -12.15 1.32
N THR A 36 -0.48 -11.25 0.37
CA THR A 36 -1.04 -9.90 0.37
C THR A 36 -1.62 -9.60 -0.98
N VAL A 37 -2.81 -9.01 -1.00
CA VAL A 37 -3.42 -8.47 -2.22
C VAL A 37 -3.83 -7.04 -1.95
N SER A 38 -3.55 -6.15 -2.89
CA SER A 38 -4.13 -4.81 -2.86
C SER A 38 -4.69 -4.45 -4.22
N ALA A 39 -5.79 -3.71 -4.21
CA ALA A 39 -6.34 -3.06 -5.39
C ALA A 39 -6.82 -1.66 -4.99
N MET A 40 -6.42 -0.66 -5.76
CA MET A 40 -6.69 0.74 -5.55
C MET A 40 -7.23 1.34 -6.85
N THR A 41 -8.23 2.21 -6.73
CA THR A 41 -8.86 2.87 -7.86
C THR A 41 -9.14 4.34 -7.57
N HIS A 42 -9.04 5.13 -8.63
CA HIS A 42 -9.54 6.50 -8.68
C HIS A 42 -10.52 6.59 -9.85
N VAL A 43 -11.77 6.96 -9.58
CA VAL A 43 -12.79 7.20 -10.61
C VAL A 43 -13.05 8.70 -10.69
N ARG A 44 -12.75 9.33 -11.82
CA ARG A 44 -12.92 10.78 -12.03
C ARG A 44 -14.39 11.18 -11.97
N LEU A 45 -14.66 12.27 -11.28
CA LEU A 45 -16.00 12.83 -11.10
C LEU A 45 -16.16 14.07 -11.97
N PHE A 46 -17.29 14.17 -12.67
CA PHE A 46 -17.70 15.37 -13.41
C PHE A 46 -16.65 15.89 -14.41
N ASP A 47 -15.98 14.98 -15.13
CA ASP A 47 -14.89 15.31 -16.06
C ASP A 47 -13.77 16.18 -15.44
N SER A 48 -13.54 16.03 -14.12
CA SER A 48 -12.52 16.75 -13.37
C SER A 48 -11.42 15.82 -12.86
N ASP A 49 -10.38 16.40 -12.26
CA ASP A 49 -9.31 15.66 -11.59
C ASP A 49 -9.68 15.21 -10.16
N TYR A 50 -10.85 15.60 -9.66
CA TYR A 50 -11.38 15.07 -8.40
C TYR A 50 -11.97 13.68 -8.63
N THR A 51 -11.71 12.77 -7.70
CA THR A 51 -12.06 11.37 -7.88
C THR A 51 -12.80 10.81 -6.68
N PHE A 52 -13.71 9.87 -6.92
CA PHE A 52 -14.01 8.86 -5.93
C PHE A 52 -12.80 7.93 -5.80
N PHE A 53 -12.27 7.81 -4.59
CA PHE A 53 -11.15 6.93 -4.26
C PHE A 53 -11.67 5.66 -3.61
N GLY A 54 -11.09 4.52 -3.96
CA GLY A 54 -11.33 3.25 -3.28
C GLY A 54 -10.07 2.40 -3.22
N LYS A 55 -9.86 1.70 -2.11
CA LYS A 55 -8.78 0.72 -1.96
C LYS A 55 -9.24 -0.46 -1.11
N ILE A 56 -8.79 -1.64 -1.49
CA ILE A 56 -8.80 -2.83 -0.64
C ILE A 56 -7.37 -3.30 -0.44
N TYR A 57 -7.04 -3.72 0.77
CA TYR A 57 -5.78 -4.34 1.13
C TYR A 57 -6.07 -5.54 2.02
N GLY A 58 -5.86 -6.73 1.49
CA GLY A 58 -6.00 -7.99 2.20
C GLY A 58 -4.63 -8.57 2.55
N GLN A 59 -4.47 -9.03 3.78
CA GLN A 59 -3.33 -9.79 4.24
C GLN A 59 -3.83 -11.07 4.91
N TRP A 60 -3.30 -12.20 4.47
CA TRP A 60 -3.58 -13.51 5.06
C TRP A 60 -2.27 -14.06 5.60
N ASP A 61 -2.14 -14.09 6.92
CA ASP A 61 -0.96 -14.59 7.61
C ASP A 61 -1.28 -15.85 8.41
N ASN A 62 -0.62 -16.95 8.06
CA ASN A 62 -0.84 -18.26 8.68
C ASN A 62 -0.49 -18.34 10.18
N SER A 63 0.12 -17.29 10.76
CA SER A 63 0.63 -17.28 12.13
C SER A 63 0.09 -16.16 13.02
N TRP A 64 -0.43 -15.08 12.44
CA TRP A 64 -0.83 -13.88 13.18
C TRP A 64 -2.31 -13.52 13.03
N GLY A 65 -2.92 -13.77 11.87
CA GLY A 65 -4.31 -13.47 11.58
C GLY A 65 -4.52 -12.87 10.20
N ASP A 66 -5.76 -12.94 9.74
CA ASP A 66 -6.22 -12.37 8.48
C ASP A 66 -6.82 -10.98 8.69
N ASP A 67 -6.47 -10.05 7.80
CA ASP A 67 -6.92 -8.66 7.83
C ASP A 67 -7.33 -8.18 6.43
N LEU A 68 -8.45 -7.47 6.31
CA LEU A 68 -8.95 -6.83 5.08
C LEU A 68 -9.32 -5.37 5.35
N ASP A 69 -8.38 -4.48 5.04
CA ASP A 69 -8.55 -3.04 5.11
C ASP A 69 -9.30 -2.55 3.86
N MET A 70 -10.36 -1.77 4.06
CA MET A 70 -11.18 -1.18 3.00
C MET A 70 -11.24 0.34 3.19
N PHE A 71 -10.72 1.07 2.20
CA PHE A 71 -10.75 2.52 2.17
C PHE A 71 -11.65 3.03 1.06
N TYR A 72 -12.43 4.07 1.34
CA TYR A 72 -13.21 4.75 0.31
C TYR A 72 -13.43 6.22 0.67
N GLY A 73 -13.36 7.10 -0.33
CA GLY A 73 -13.47 8.53 -0.11
C GLY A 73 -13.16 9.34 -1.35
N ALA A 74 -12.34 10.37 -1.20
CA ALA A 74 -12.03 11.33 -2.24
C ALA A 74 -10.52 11.34 -2.54
N GLY A 75 -10.18 11.59 -3.80
CA GLY A 75 -8.81 11.74 -4.25
C GLY A 75 -8.67 12.83 -5.30
N TYR A 76 -7.43 13.10 -5.69
CA TYR A 76 -7.10 14.10 -6.69
C TYR A 76 -5.97 13.63 -7.62
N LEU A 77 -6.14 13.80 -8.93
CA LEU A 77 -5.18 13.32 -9.94
C LEU A 77 -4.49 14.44 -10.74
N GLY A 78 -4.86 15.70 -10.50
CA GLY A 78 -4.47 16.84 -11.36
C GLY A 78 -3.00 17.23 -11.25
N TRP A 79 -2.28 16.72 -10.25
CA TRP A 79 -0.83 16.90 -10.14
C TRP A 79 -0.09 15.76 -10.84
N SER A 80 -0.23 15.70 -12.16
CA SER A 80 0.41 14.70 -13.02
C SER A 80 1.02 15.37 -14.26
N GLY A 81 2.16 14.87 -14.73
CA GLY A 81 2.84 15.38 -15.92
C GLY A 81 4.01 14.49 -16.35
N SER A 82 4.82 14.99 -17.30
CA SER A 82 6.01 14.26 -17.77
C SER A 82 7.05 14.02 -16.66
N TRP A 83 7.11 14.93 -15.68
CA TRP A 83 7.99 14.84 -14.52
C TRP A 83 7.60 13.72 -13.54
N GLY A 84 6.36 13.22 -13.60
CA GLY A 84 5.81 12.30 -12.60
C GLY A 84 4.42 12.72 -12.11
N PHE A 85 4.07 12.33 -10.89
CA PHE A 85 2.78 12.66 -10.30
C PHE A 85 2.81 12.70 -8.77
N PHE A 86 1.80 13.36 -8.19
CA PHE A 86 1.44 13.27 -6.78
C PHE A 86 -0.09 13.13 -6.67
N LYS A 87 -0.54 12.01 -6.12
CA LYS A 87 -1.96 11.61 -6.10
C LYS A 87 -2.41 11.43 -4.65
N PRO A 88 -2.88 12.48 -3.97
CA PRO A 88 -3.39 12.36 -2.61
C PRO A 88 -4.81 11.80 -2.57
N TYR A 89 -5.17 11.24 -1.43
CA TYR A 89 -6.52 10.85 -1.10
C TYR A 89 -6.79 10.95 0.40
N ILE A 90 -8.07 11.06 0.72
CA ILE A 90 -8.62 10.90 2.06
C ILE A 90 -9.76 9.90 2.00
N GLY A 91 -9.89 9.07 3.02
CA GLY A 91 -10.86 8.00 3.03
C GLY A 91 -11.40 7.68 4.42
N LEU A 92 -12.58 7.08 4.41
CA LEU A 92 -13.11 6.31 5.51
C LEU A 92 -12.43 4.94 5.51
N HIS A 93 -12.16 4.39 6.69
CA HIS A 93 -11.50 3.10 6.87
C HIS A 93 -12.45 2.12 7.55
N ASN A 94 -12.82 1.05 6.85
CA ASN A 94 -13.44 -0.12 7.46
C ASN A 94 -12.45 -1.29 7.45
N GLN A 95 -12.51 -2.11 8.50
CA GLN A 95 -11.67 -3.29 8.65
C GLN A 95 -12.53 -4.54 8.73
N SER A 96 -11.99 -5.66 8.28
CA SER A 96 -12.47 -6.99 8.63
C SER A 96 -11.26 -7.84 9.04
N GLY A 97 -11.26 -8.39 10.24
CA GLY A 97 -10.17 -9.25 10.71
C GLY A 97 -10.66 -10.35 11.65
N ASP A 98 -9.79 -11.33 11.89
CA ASP A 98 -10.08 -12.48 12.77
C ASP A 98 -9.63 -12.28 14.23
N TYR A 99 -8.87 -11.23 14.51
CA TYR A 99 -8.47 -10.87 15.87
C TYR A 99 -9.67 -10.52 16.75
N VAL A 100 -9.70 -11.10 17.96
CA VAL A 100 -10.72 -10.82 18.98
C VAL A 100 -10.05 -10.37 20.27
N SER A 101 -10.22 -9.09 20.59
CA SER A 101 -9.84 -8.51 21.88
C SER A 101 -10.73 -9.06 22.99
N GLN A 102 -10.10 -9.45 24.11
CA GLN A 102 -10.84 -9.83 25.33
C GLN A 102 -11.59 -8.67 25.97
N LYS A 103 -11.17 -7.42 25.68
CA LYS A 103 -11.74 -6.21 26.26
C LYS A 103 -12.71 -5.49 25.33
N TYR A 104 -12.40 -5.46 24.04
CA TYR A 104 -13.12 -4.63 23.06
C TYR A 104 -13.89 -5.42 22.00
N GLY A 105 -13.75 -6.75 21.94
CA GLY A 105 -14.40 -7.60 20.95
C GLY A 105 -13.66 -7.64 19.61
N GLN A 106 -14.39 -7.72 18.50
CA GLN A 106 -13.84 -7.90 17.15
C GLN A 106 -13.21 -6.61 16.59
N THR A 107 -12.20 -6.75 15.72
CA THR A 107 -11.62 -5.62 14.96
C THR A 107 -12.48 -5.14 13.80
N SER A 108 -13.43 -5.96 13.38
CA SER A 108 -14.26 -5.74 12.19
C SER A 108 -15.24 -4.57 12.35
N GLY A 109 -15.42 -3.80 11.28
CA GLY A 109 -16.34 -2.67 11.19
C GLY A 109 -15.63 -1.35 10.93
N TRP A 110 -16.21 -0.26 11.42
CA TRP A 110 -15.62 1.07 11.33
C TRP A 110 -14.26 1.12 12.01
N ASN A 111 -13.25 1.67 11.34
CA ASN A 111 -11.86 1.73 11.82
C ASN A 111 -11.22 3.12 11.59
N GLY A 112 -12.04 4.17 11.52
CA GLY A 112 -11.55 5.55 11.46
C GLY A 112 -11.33 6.06 10.05
N TYR A 113 -10.24 6.79 9.85
CA TYR A 113 -9.95 7.52 8.62
C TYR A 113 -8.55 7.21 8.10
N VAL A 114 -8.36 7.41 6.80
CA VAL A 114 -7.04 7.35 6.16
C VAL A 114 -6.75 8.65 5.41
N ILE A 115 -5.51 9.11 5.54
CA ILE A 115 -4.92 10.12 4.66
C ILE A 115 -3.74 9.44 3.99
N GLY A 116 -3.70 9.46 2.66
CA GLY A 116 -2.61 8.82 1.94
C GLY A 116 -2.33 9.42 0.59
N TRP A 117 -1.28 8.91 -0.04
CA TRP A 117 -0.90 9.33 -1.38
C TRP A 117 -0.07 8.27 -2.09
N THR A 118 0.00 8.43 -3.41
CA THR A 118 1.02 7.80 -4.25
C THR A 118 1.72 8.90 -5.05
N ALA A 119 3.04 8.88 -5.07
CA ALA A 119 3.89 9.83 -5.76
C ALA A 119 4.90 9.10 -6.65
N ALA A 120 5.27 9.73 -7.77
CA ALA A 120 6.38 9.31 -8.59
C ALA A 120 7.10 10.52 -9.17
N TYR A 121 8.41 10.43 -9.27
CA TYR A 121 9.29 11.40 -9.91
C TYR A 121 10.21 10.67 -10.87
N ASN A 122 10.09 11.01 -12.15
CA ASN A 122 10.90 10.44 -13.23
C ASN A 122 12.12 11.32 -13.46
N PHE A 123 13.30 10.72 -13.54
CA PHE A 123 14.53 11.45 -13.82
C PHE A 123 15.54 10.60 -14.59
N ASN A 124 16.45 11.28 -15.28
CA ASN A 124 17.57 10.65 -15.96
C ASN A 124 18.86 11.00 -15.22
N LEU A 125 19.72 10.01 -15.01
CA LEU A 125 21.01 10.19 -14.37
C LEU A 125 22.04 9.30 -15.08
N PHE A 126 23.16 9.88 -15.51
CA PHE A 126 24.21 9.18 -16.27
C PHE A 126 23.73 8.46 -17.54
N GLY A 127 22.67 8.97 -18.19
CA GLY A 127 22.09 8.38 -19.39
C GLY A 127 21.10 7.23 -19.11
N GLU A 128 20.83 6.93 -17.84
CA GLU A 128 19.93 5.88 -17.40
C GLU A 128 18.61 6.46 -16.85
N ASP A 129 17.52 5.75 -17.06
CA ASP A 129 16.18 6.16 -16.61
C ASP A 129 15.85 5.60 -15.22
N PHE A 130 15.46 6.51 -14.33
CA PHE A 130 15.09 6.21 -12.95
C PHE A 130 13.70 6.74 -12.61
N VAL A 131 13.05 6.07 -11.66
CA VAL A 131 11.82 6.52 -11.02
C VAL A 131 12.01 6.47 -9.51
N LEU A 132 11.82 7.60 -8.85
CA LEU A 132 11.65 7.65 -7.39
C LEU A 132 10.14 7.68 -7.11
N SER A 133 9.61 6.66 -6.45
CA SER A 133 8.19 6.60 -6.07
C SER A 133 8.01 6.46 -4.58
N ASP A 134 6.90 7.00 -4.07
CA ASP A 134 6.52 6.90 -2.67
C ASP A 134 5.04 6.56 -2.59
N TRP A 135 4.68 5.64 -1.71
CA TRP A 135 3.30 5.46 -1.26
C TRP A 135 3.30 5.59 0.26
N ASN A 136 2.26 6.23 0.79
CA ASN A 136 2.14 6.46 2.22
C ASN A 136 0.68 6.50 2.64
N GLU A 137 0.42 5.94 3.81
CA GLU A 137 -0.87 5.89 4.47
C GLU A 137 -0.74 6.23 5.95
N ILE A 138 -1.56 7.16 6.39
CA ILE A 138 -1.73 7.56 7.79
C ILE A 138 -3.14 7.16 8.19
N GLU A 139 -3.23 6.22 9.12
CA GLU A 139 -4.49 5.78 9.71
C GLU A 139 -4.75 6.56 11.00
N LEU A 140 -5.97 7.04 11.16
CA LEU A 140 -6.39 7.95 12.22
C LEU A 140 -7.64 7.42 12.91
N ASP A 141 -7.67 7.52 14.23
CA ASP A 141 -8.84 7.18 15.05
C ASP A 141 -9.36 5.74 14.83
N ARG A 142 -8.43 4.79 14.80
CA ARG A 142 -8.73 3.36 14.70
C ARG A 142 -9.64 2.91 15.85
N ASN A 143 -10.43 1.88 15.60
CA ASN A 143 -11.26 1.28 16.64
C ASN A 143 -10.40 0.64 17.75
N ASP A 144 -10.99 0.44 18.92
CA ASP A 144 -10.23 0.07 20.12
C ASP A 144 -9.62 -1.34 20.03
N ALA A 145 -10.33 -2.30 19.42
CA ALA A 145 -9.82 -3.67 19.24
C ALA A 145 -8.65 -3.71 18.26
N TYR A 146 -8.73 -2.98 17.14
CA TYR A 146 -7.65 -2.88 16.17
C TYR A 146 -6.47 -2.05 16.73
N THR A 147 -6.76 -1.02 17.53
CA THR A 147 -5.75 -0.26 18.28
C THR A 147 -4.96 -1.16 19.22
N GLU A 148 -5.62 -2.08 19.93
CA GLU A 148 -4.96 -3.08 20.78
C GLU A 148 -4.07 -4.02 19.96
N GLN A 149 -4.57 -4.53 18.83
CA GLN A 149 -3.81 -5.43 17.95
C GLN A 149 -2.58 -4.75 17.32
N GLN A 150 -2.70 -3.47 16.93
CA GLN A 150 -1.67 -2.72 16.20
C GLN A 150 -0.85 -1.78 17.10
N PHE A 151 -1.08 -1.80 18.42
CA PHE A 151 -0.36 -0.99 19.42
C PHE A 151 -0.53 0.54 19.28
N GLY A 152 -1.56 1.02 18.58
CA GLY A 152 -1.75 2.46 18.43
C GLY A 152 -3.05 2.88 17.77
N ARG A 153 -3.66 3.95 18.32
CA ARG A 153 -4.90 4.56 17.80
C ARG A 153 -4.71 5.19 16.43
N ASN A 154 -3.49 5.61 16.15
CA ASN A 154 -3.04 6.06 14.84
C ASN A 154 -1.88 5.16 14.39
N GLY A 155 -1.66 5.09 13.08
CA GLY A 155 -0.45 4.47 12.57
C GLY A 155 -0.08 4.95 11.19
N LEU A 156 1.09 4.48 10.75
CA LEU A 156 1.77 4.90 9.54
C LEU A 156 2.22 3.66 8.78
N ASN A 157 2.11 3.68 7.46
CA ASN A 157 2.67 2.66 6.58
C ASN A 157 3.04 3.30 5.24
N GLY A 158 4.26 3.06 4.77
CA GLY A 158 4.71 3.64 3.51
C GLY A 158 5.96 2.97 2.97
N GLY A 159 6.34 3.39 1.77
CA GLY A 159 7.51 2.87 1.09
C GLY A 159 8.06 3.80 0.03
N LEU A 160 9.30 4.24 0.22
CA LEU A 160 10.07 5.01 -0.74
C LEU A 160 10.90 4.08 -1.61
N THR A 161 10.65 4.07 -2.92
CA THR A 161 11.26 3.16 -3.89
C THR A 161 12.06 3.91 -4.93
N LEU A 162 13.32 3.54 -5.11
CA LEU A 162 14.11 3.89 -6.28
C LEU A 162 14.08 2.72 -7.26
N ALA A 163 13.58 2.96 -8.48
CA ALA A 163 13.57 2.00 -9.57
C ALA A 163 14.51 2.43 -10.69
N TRP A 164 15.31 1.49 -11.19
CA TRP A 164 16.19 1.65 -12.34
C TRP A 164 15.77 0.71 -13.46
N LYS A 165 15.48 1.29 -14.64
CA LYS A 165 15.15 0.52 -15.85
C LYS A 165 16.42 0.27 -16.67
N PHE A 166 17.18 -0.75 -16.28
CA PHE A 166 18.49 -1.05 -16.88
C PHE A 166 18.43 -1.82 -18.21
N TYR A 167 17.26 -2.35 -18.58
CA TYR A 167 17.03 -3.02 -19.87
C TYR A 167 15.55 -2.86 -20.28
N PRO A 168 15.16 -2.93 -21.57
CA PRO A 168 13.79 -2.62 -22.01
C PRO A 168 12.66 -3.26 -21.22
N ARG A 169 12.86 -4.47 -20.69
CA ARG A 169 11.89 -5.22 -19.87
C ARG A 169 12.37 -5.56 -18.46
N TRP A 170 13.55 -5.13 -18.06
CA TRP A 170 14.09 -5.43 -16.74
C TRP A 170 14.25 -4.18 -15.90
N LYS A 171 13.86 -4.28 -14.64
CA LYS A 171 14.02 -3.23 -13.64
C LYS A 171 14.64 -3.79 -12.38
N ALA A 172 15.44 -2.98 -11.70
CA ALA A 172 15.90 -3.24 -10.35
C ALA A 172 15.31 -2.18 -9.43
N THR A 173 14.87 -2.56 -8.24
CA THR A 173 14.32 -1.60 -7.27
C THR A 173 14.94 -1.80 -5.89
N VAL A 174 15.05 -0.67 -5.19
CA VAL A 174 15.38 -0.60 -3.77
C VAL A 174 14.26 0.17 -3.09
N THR A 175 13.59 -0.45 -2.13
CA THR A 175 12.52 0.18 -1.35
C THR A 175 12.91 0.27 0.11
N TYR A 176 12.85 1.47 0.67
CA TYR A 176 12.81 1.71 2.10
C TYR A 176 11.35 1.70 2.55
N ARG A 177 10.92 0.60 3.18
CA ARG A 177 9.59 0.48 3.79
C ARG A 177 9.67 0.96 5.22
N TYR A 178 8.71 1.77 5.64
CA TYR A 178 8.61 2.31 6.98
C TYR A 178 7.18 2.18 7.49
N PHE A 179 7.03 2.00 8.80
CA PHE A 179 5.74 1.89 9.45
C PHE A 179 5.83 2.27 10.92
N ALA A 180 4.69 2.65 11.51
CA ALA A 180 4.56 2.85 12.95
C ALA A 180 3.21 2.34 13.43
N ASN A 181 3.20 1.54 14.50
CA ASN A 181 1.98 0.93 15.05
C ASN A 181 1.15 0.25 13.95
N LYS A 182 1.78 -0.63 13.19
CA LYS A 182 1.18 -1.38 12.07
C LYS A 182 1.93 -2.71 11.93
N LEU A 183 1.30 -3.70 11.31
CA LEU A 183 1.85 -5.05 11.13
C LEU A 183 2.13 -5.74 12.48
N GLY A 184 1.36 -5.41 13.52
CA GLY A 184 1.53 -5.98 14.86
C GLY A 184 2.84 -5.58 15.55
N TYR A 185 3.44 -4.44 15.16
CA TYR A 185 4.66 -3.93 15.77
C TYR A 185 4.39 -2.67 16.59
N ASP A 186 4.88 -2.65 17.84
CA ASP A 186 4.78 -1.50 18.75
C ASP A 186 5.88 -0.47 18.44
N GLY A 187 5.47 0.74 18.05
CA GLY A 187 6.38 1.81 17.67
C GLY A 187 6.80 1.78 16.20
N TYR A 188 7.96 2.36 15.91
CA TYR A 188 8.49 2.52 14.55
C TYR A 188 9.28 1.29 14.11
N GLY A 189 9.01 0.80 12.91
CA GLY A 189 9.80 -0.22 12.25
C GLY A 189 10.06 0.11 10.79
N ASP A 190 11.10 -0.50 10.24
CA ASP A 190 11.50 -0.32 8.86
C ASP A 190 12.09 -1.59 8.24
N GLN A 191 12.17 -1.59 6.90
CA GLN A 191 12.75 -2.68 6.13
C GLN A 191 13.29 -2.19 4.79
N MET A 192 14.47 -2.68 4.41
CA MET A 192 14.99 -2.57 3.04
C MET A 192 14.54 -3.77 2.19
N ILE A 193 13.98 -3.48 1.02
CA ILE A 193 13.50 -4.49 0.06
C ILE A 193 14.26 -4.28 -1.26
N TYR A 194 14.82 -5.36 -1.78
CA TYR A 194 15.52 -5.37 -3.06
C TYR A 194 14.75 -6.28 -4.03
N MET A 195 14.45 -5.79 -5.23
CA MET A 195 13.74 -6.58 -6.23
C MET A 195 14.39 -6.47 -7.61
N VAL A 196 14.35 -7.57 -8.35
CA VAL A 196 14.54 -7.59 -9.80
C VAL A 196 13.20 -7.96 -10.41
N GLY A 197 12.71 -7.13 -11.33
CA GLY A 197 11.40 -7.29 -11.97
C GLY A 197 11.51 -7.41 -13.49
N TYR A 198 10.54 -8.11 -14.07
CA TYR A 198 10.34 -8.23 -15.51
C TYR A 198 8.98 -7.65 -15.92
N SER A 199 8.95 -6.87 -16.99
CA SER A 199 7.72 -6.31 -17.58
C SER A 199 7.35 -7.05 -18.86
N PHE A 200 6.13 -7.59 -18.91
CA PHE A 200 5.60 -8.36 -20.05
C PHE A 200 5.07 -7.47 -21.17
#